data_AF-A0A536VZI1-F1
#
_entry.id   AF-A0A536VZI1-F1
#
_cell.length_a   1.000
_cell.length_b   1.000
_cell.length_c   1.000
_cell.angle_alpha   90.00
_cell.angle_beta   90.00
_cell.angle_gamma   90.00
#
_symmetry.space_group_name_H-M   'P 1'
#
loop_
_entity.id
_entity.type
_entity.pdbx_description
1 polymer ?
#
loop_
_entity_poly.entity_id
_entity_poly.type
_entity_poly.pdbx_seq_one_letter_code
_entity_poly.pdbx_strand_id
1 'polypeptide(L)'
;EETGAAMYTLQNYKQEEPFSVESLRKMTTPGVVFVLDVPRVSDPVRVFDQMRMAAKRMTKTLEGVLVDDNRRPITDTSLAAIRAQVQVTATALREAHIDPGGPRALRLFG
;
A
#
# COMPACT_ATOMS: atom_id res chain seq x y z
N GLU A 1 -17.70 4.44 7.37
CA GLU A 1 -18.13 5.21 6.20
C GLU A 1 -17.05 5.11 5.12
N GLU A 2 -17.43 4.85 3.88
CA GLU A 2 -16.54 4.94 2.72
C GLU A 2 -16.36 6.44 2.41
N THR A 3 -15.21 7.00 2.76
CA THR A 3 -14.94 8.44 2.59
C THR A 3 -14.62 8.82 1.13
N GLY A 4 -14.66 7.85 0.20
CA GLY A 4 -14.21 8.01 -1.19
C GLY A 4 -12.68 8.13 -1.34
N ALA A 5 -11.93 8.26 -0.24
CA ALA A 5 -10.48 8.36 -0.26
C ALA A 5 -9.84 6.98 -0.42
N ALA A 6 -8.94 6.85 -1.41
CA ALA A 6 -8.19 5.62 -1.63
C ALA A 6 -7.31 5.30 -0.41
N MET A 7 -7.45 4.10 0.15
CA MET A 7 -6.63 3.65 1.28
C MET A 7 -5.22 3.25 0.84
N TYR A 8 -5.13 2.48 -0.24
CA TYR A 8 -3.89 2.09 -0.89
C TYR A 8 -4.19 1.80 -2.36
N THR A 9 -3.17 1.83 -3.20
CA THR A 9 -3.30 1.55 -4.63
C THR A 9 -2.58 0.26 -5.00
N LEU A 10 -3.08 -0.42 -6.03
CA LEU A 10 -2.42 -1.56 -6.65
C LEU A 10 -1.89 -1.12 -8.01
N GLN A 11 -0.61 -1.35 -8.25
CA GLN A 11 0.07 -1.02 -9.51
C GLN A 11 0.59 -2.27 -10.19
N ASN A 12 0.66 -2.23 -11.51
CA ASN A 12 1.21 -3.33 -12.30
C ASN A 12 2.75 -3.27 -12.29
N TYR A 13 3.43 -4.37 -11.96
CA TYR A 13 4.88 -4.36 -11.82
C TYR A 13 5.56 -4.21 -13.18
N LYS A 14 6.33 -3.12 -13.35
CA LYS A 14 7.08 -2.79 -14.57
C LYS A 14 6.21 -2.61 -15.83
N GLN A 15 4.92 -2.36 -15.68
CA GLN A 15 4.05 -1.99 -16.79
C GLN A 15 3.42 -0.62 -16.51
N GLU A 16 3.49 0.27 -17.50
CA GLU A 16 2.93 1.62 -17.40
C GLU A 16 1.40 1.64 -17.59
N GLU A 17 0.85 0.59 -18.20
CA GLU A 17 -0.58 0.46 -18.46
C GLU A 17 -1.36 0.13 -17.17
N PRO A 18 -2.38 0.94 -16.83
CA PRO A 18 -3.31 0.63 -15.74
C PRO A 18 -4.10 -0.65 -16.01
N PHE A 19 -4.53 -1.31 -14.93
CA PHE A 19 -5.49 -2.40 -15.04
C PHE A 19 -6.83 -1.90 -15.58
N SER A 20 -7.40 -2.63 -16.53
CA SER A 20 -8.79 -2.50 -16.95
C SER A 20 -9.48 -3.86 -16.79
N VAL A 21 -10.81 -3.84 -16.65
CA VAL A 21 -11.58 -5.09 -16.53
C VAL A 21 -11.39 -5.98 -17.76
N GLU A 22 -11.20 -5.38 -18.93
CA GLU A 22 -10.94 -6.10 -20.18
C GLU A 22 -9.52 -6.67 -20.22
N SER A 23 -8.51 -5.90 -19.80
CA SER A 23 -7.12 -6.39 -19.80
C SER A 23 -6.91 -7.52 -18.79
N LEU A 24 -7.51 -7.42 -17.59
CA LEU A 24 -7.41 -8.45 -16.54
C LEU A 24 -7.91 -9.84 -16.99
N ARG A 25 -8.83 -9.93 -17.96
CA ARG A 25 -9.32 -11.22 -18.47
C ARG A 25 -8.32 -11.99 -19.31
N LYS A 26 -7.32 -11.29 -19.88
CA LYS A 26 -6.39 -11.84 -20.88
C LYS A 26 -4.92 -11.61 -20.55
N MET A 27 -4.62 -10.72 -19.60
CA MET A 27 -3.23 -10.38 -19.29
C MET A 27 -2.59 -11.40 -18.38
N THR A 28 -1.27 -11.46 -18.48
CA THR A 28 -0.38 -11.99 -17.46
C THR A 28 0.50 -10.84 -16.99
N THR A 29 0.86 -10.83 -15.71
CA THR A 29 1.81 -9.85 -15.17
C THR A 29 2.84 -10.58 -14.32
N PRO A 30 4.13 -10.18 -14.37
CA PRO A 30 5.15 -10.71 -13.48
C PRO A 30 4.93 -10.35 -12.01
N GLY A 31 4.04 -9.40 -11.70
CA GLY A 31 3.69 -9.06 -10.33
C GLY A 31 2.86 -7.79 -10.19
N VAL A 32 2.48 -7.50 -8.96
CA VAL A 32 1.78 -6.26 -8.60
C VAL A 32 2.43 -5.63 -7.39
N VAL A 33 2.32 -4.31 -7.29
CA VAL A 33 2.89 -3.53 -6.19
C VAL A 33 1.76 -2.89 -5.40
N PHE A 34 1.72 -3.15 -4.11
CA PHE A 34 0.84 -2.44 -3.18
C PHE A 34 1.54 -1.17 -2.70
N VAL A 35 0.88 -0.02 -2.83
CA VAL A 35 1.43 1.28 -2.46
C VAL A 35 0.52 1.94 -1.43
N LEU A 36 1.11 2.28 -0.28
CA LEU A 36 0.48 3.05 0.79
C LEU A 36 1.11 4.44 0.85
N ASP A 37 0.30 5.47 0.60
CA ASP A 37 0.70 6.86 0.75
C ASP A 37 0.38 7.32 2.18
N VAL A 38 1.38 7.20 3.07
CA VAL A 38 1.21 7.47 4.52
C VAL A 38 0.67 8.87 4.81
N PRO A 39 1.19 9.96 4.20
CA PRO A 39 0.64 11.30 4.41
C PRO A 39 -0.83 11.46 4.03
N ARG A 40 -1.31 10.77 2.99
CA ARG A 40 -2.66 10.98 2.43
C ARG A 40 -3.76 10.16 3.10
N VAL A 41 -3.41 9.32 4.07
CA VAL A 41 -4.33 8.36 4.71
C VAL A 41 -4.51 8.67 6.19
N SER A 42 -5.75 8.73 6.67
CA SER A 42 -6.06 9.16 8.05
C SER A 42 -5.55 8.22 9.14
N ASP A 43 -5.54 6.91 8.88
CA ASP A 43 -5.03 5.90 9.80
C ASP A 43 -4.09 4.94 9.05
N PRO A 44 -2.85 5.37 8.77
CA PRO A 44 -1.96 4.64 7.88
C PRO A 44 -1.54 3.29 8.45
N VAL A 45 -1.49 3.13 9.77
CA VAL A 45 -1.15 1.85 10.42
C VAL A 45 -2.27 0.84 10.25
N ARG A 46 -3.53 1.22 10.51
CA ARG A 46 -4.68 0.35 10.25
C ARG A 46 -4.84 0.03 8.77
N VAL A 47 -4.52 0.97 7.89
CA VAL A 47 -4.55 0.74 6.45
C VAL A 47 -3.43 -0.20 6.01
N PHE A 48 -2.23 -0.08 6.57
CA PHE A 48 -1.15 -1.04 6.34
C PHE A 48 -1.56 -2.47 6.74
N ASP A 49 -2.22 -2.63 7.90
CA ASP A 49 -2.69 -3.94 8.36
C ASP A 49 -3.71 -4.55 7.37
N GLN A 50 -4.63 -3.74 6.83
CA GLN A 50 -5.58 -4.18 5.79
C GLN A 50 -4.90 -4.51 4.47
N MET A 51 -3.96 -3.67 4.03
CA MET A 51 -3.15 -3.88 2.82
C MET A 51 -2.38 -5.20 2.90
N ARG A 52 -1.75 -5.48 4.05
CA ARG A 52 -1.05 -6.75 4.32
C ARG A 52 -1.99 -7.95 4.21
N MET A 53 -3.21 -7.85 4.74
CA MET A 53 -4.20 -8.92 4.62
C MET A 53 -4.61 -9.15 3.17
N ALA A 54 -4.81 -8.09 2.39
CA ALA A 54 -5.13 -8.19 0.97
C ALA A 54 -3.99 -8.84 0.18
N ALA A 55 -2.75 -8.42 0.41
CA ALA A 55 -1.57 -8.99 -0.22
C ALA A 55 -1.43 -10.49 0.09
N LYS A 56 -1.58 -10.90 1.37
CA LYS A 56 -1.52 -12.32 1.76
C LYS A 56 -2.63 -13.17 1.12
N ARG A 57 -3.83 -12.62 0.95
CA ARG A 57 -4.92 -13.33 0.23
C ARG A 57 -4.58 -13.47 -1.25
N MET A 58 -4.10 -12.40 -1.88
CA MET A 58 -3.75 -12.39 -3.30
C MET A 58 -2.62 -13.39 -3.60
N THR A 59 -1.56 -13.44 -2.79
CA THR A 59 -0.47 -14.42 -2.96
C THR A 59 -0.97 -15.85 -2.80
N LYS A 60 -1.90 -16.10 -1.86
CA LYS A 60 -2.51 -17.43 -1.72
C LYS A 60 -3.37 -17.82 -2.93
N THR A 61 -4.18 -16.89 -3.44
CA THR A 61 -5.12 -17.16 -4.54
C THR A 61 -4.42 -17.29 -5.90
N LEU A 62 -3.37 -16.51 -6.13
CA LEU A 62 -2.64 -16.47 -7.40
C LEU A 62 -1.34 -17.30 -7.36
N GLU A 63 -1.14 -18.07 -6.29
CA GLU A 63 0.09 -18.86 -6.05
C GLU A 63 1.38 -18.01 -6.17
N GLY A 64 1.27 -16.73 -5.80
CA GLY A 64 2.36 -15.76 -5.82
C GLY A 64 3.17 -15.76 -4.53
N VAL A 65 4.27 -15.00 -4.55
CA VAL A 65 5.12 -14.78 -3.37
C VAL A 65 5.15 -13.29 -3.05
N LEU A 66 4.93 -12.94 -1.78
CA LEU A 66 5.09 -11.56 -1.31
C LEU A 66 6.59 -11.28 -1.19
N VAL A 67 7.08 -10.27 -1.91
CA VAL A 67 8.51 -9.95 -1.97
C VAL A 67 8.78 -8.47 -1.69
N ASP A 68 10.02 -8.16 -1.31
CA ASP A 68 10.54 -6.79 -1.21
C ASP A 68 11.03 -6.24 -2.56
N ASP A 69 11.59 -5.03 -2.55
CA ASP A 69 12.19 -4.35 -3.70
C ASP A 69 13.35 -5.15 -4.34
N ASN A 70 14.05 -5.94 -3.53
CA ASN A 70 15.13 -6.83 -3.95
C ASN A 70 14.63 -8.24 -4.34
N ARG A 71 13.31 -8.43 -4.45
CA ARG A 71 12.62 -9.70 -4.75
C ARG A 71 12.87 -10.81 -3.73
N ARG A 72 13.19 -10.46 -2.49
CA ARG A 72 13.33 -11.44 -1.40
C ARG A 72 11.97 -11.66 -0.76
N PRO A 73 11.61 -12.91 -0.41
CA PRO A 73 10.38 -13.19 0.30
C PRO A 73 10.28 -12.37 1.59
N ILE A 74 9.14 -11.72 1.76
CA ILE A 74 8.84 -10.94 2.95
C ILE A 74 8.47 -11.90 4.11
N THR A 75 9.12 -11.71 5.25
CA THR A 75 8.85 -12.46 6.48
C THR A 75 7.87 -11.70 7.36
N ASP A 76 7.28 -12.36 8.35
CA ASP A 76 6.45 -11.67 9.33
C ASP A 76 7.25 -10.63 10.14
N THR A 77 8.55 -10.87 10.38
CA THR A 77 9.45 -9.90 11.00
C THR A 77 9.64 -8.66 10.14
N SER A 78 9.86 -8.81 8.83
CA SER A 78 10.00 -7.63 7.96
C SER A 78 8.68 -6.87 7.80
N LEU A 79 7.53 -7.56 7.78
CA LEU A 79 6.21 -6.91 7.84
C LEU A 79 6.01 -6.11 9.13
N ALA A 80 6.44 -6.62 10.27
CA ALA A 80 6.39 -5.91 11.54
C ALA A 80 7.28 -4.65 11.52
N ALA A 81 8.49 -4.76 10.92
CA ALA A 81 9.38 -3.62 10.75
C ALA A 81 8.78 -2.54 9.83
N ILE A 82 8.16 -2.92 8.71
CA ILE A 82 7.46 -1.97 7.83
C ILE A 82 6.31 -1.30 8.57
N ARG A 83 5.51 -2.05 9.34
CA ARG A 83 4.43 -1.51 10.17
C ARG A 83 4.94 -0.47 11.17
N ALA A 84 6.06 -0.75 11.84
CA ALA A 84 6.70 0.18 12.76
C ALA A 84 7.17 1.45 12.02
N GLN A 85 7.74 1.31 10.83
CA GLN A 85 8.15 2.46 10.01
C GLN A 85 6.96 3.34 9.60
N VAL A 86 5.82 2.73 9.24
CA VAL A 86 4.58 3.48 8.97
C VAL A 86 4.15 4.29 10.19
N GLN A 87 4.22 3.71 11.39
CA GLN A 87 3.92 4.42 12.65
C GLN A 87 4.89 5.58 12.88
N VAL A 88 6.20 5.37 12.70
CA VAL A 88 7.22 6.42 12.84
C VAL A 88 6.94 7.58 11.89
N THR A 89 6.69 7.29 10.61
CA THR A 89 6.36 8.33 9.61
C THR A 89 5.09 9.09 9.98
N ALA A 90 4.04 8.39 10.43
CA ALA A 90 2.80 9.03 10.87
C ALA A 90 3.01 9.91 12.12
N THR A 91 3.90 9.52 13.04
CA THR A 91 4.27 10.34 14.20
C THR A 91 5.03 11.58 13.77
N ALA A 92 6.02 11.45 12.88
CA ALA A 92 6.81 12.58 12.38
C ALA A 92 5.95 13.64 11.67
N LEU A 93 4.92 13.21 10.91
CA LEU A 93 3.95 14.13 10.30
C LEU A 93 3.20 14.94 11.38
N ARG A 94 2.72 14.27 12.44
CA ARG A 94 2.00 14.94 13.53
C ARG A 94 2.90 15.90 14.32
N GLU A 95 4.15 15.55 14.55
CA GLU A 95 5.15 16.44 15.15
C GLU A 95 5.40 17.70 14.30
N ALA A 96 5.29 17.59 12.97
CA ALA A 96 5.31 18.71 12.04
C ALA A 96 3.95 19.45 11.92
N HIS A 97 2.97 19.16 12.78
CA HIS A 97 1.60 19.67 12.72
C HIS A 97 0.89 19.37 11.40
N ILE A 98 1.13 18.17 10.86
CA ILE A 98 0.47 17.63 9.67
C ILE A 98 -0.24 16.34 10.10
N ASP A 99 -1.57 16.39 10.22
CA ASP A 99 -2.35 15.18 10.47
C ASP A 99 -2.42 14.34 9.18
N PRO A 100 -1.98 13.06 9.21
CA PRO A 100 -2.15 12.15 8.08
C PRO A 100 -3.61 12.12 7.61
N GLY A 101 -3.84 12.16 6.30
CA GLY A 101 -5.17 12.24 5.68
C GLY A 101 -5.96 13.51 5.98
N GLY A 102 -5.41 14.45 6.75
CA GLY A 102 -6.03 15.73 7.05
C GLY A 102 -5.91 16.73 5.89
N PRO A 103 -6.66 17.85 5.92
CA PRO A 103 -6.67 18.83 4.83
C PRO A 103 -5.28 19.38 4.49
N ARG A 104 -4.42 19.59 5.49
CA ARG A 104 -3.04 20.07 5.29
C ARG A 104 -2.18 19.03 4.59
N ALA A 105 -2.28 17.76 4.98
CA ALA A 105 -1.54 16.68 4.34
C ALA A 105 -1.99 16.50 2.88
N LEU A 106 -3.30 16.48 2.64
CA LEU A 106 -3.84 16.36 1.28
C LEU A 106 -3.45 17.53 0.38
N ARG A 107 -3.27 18.74 0.92
CA ARG A 107 -2.77 19.90 0.13
C ARG A 107 -1.28 19.84 -0.17
N LEU A 108 -0.48 19.18 0.67
CA LEU A 108 0.98 19.09 0.51
C LEU A 108 1.40 17.88 -0.33
N PHE A 109 0.64 16.79 -0.28
CA PHE A 109 0.99 15.50 -0.86
C PHE A 109 -0.03 14.99 -1.89
N GLY A 110 -1.09 15.75 -2.17
CA GLY A 110 -2.20 15.36 -3.06
C GLY A 110 -2.05 15.80 -4.51
#